data_AF-A0A8J6J4L8-F1
#
_entry.id   AF-A0A8J6J4L8-F1
#
_cell.length_a   1.000
_cell.length_b   1.000
_cell.length_c   1.000
_cell.angle_alpha   90.00
_cell.angle_beta   90.00
_cell.angle_gamma   90.00
#
_symmetry.space_group_name_H-M   'P 1'
#
loop_
_entity.id
_entity.type
_entity.pdbx_description
1 polymer ?
#
loop_
_entity_poly.entity_id
_entity_poly.type
_entity_poly.pdbx_seq_one_letter_code
_entity_poly.pdbx_strand_id
1 'polypeptide(L)'
;MQGKGGTQSGPAQALEENRAAISKLARSGDARRLMELLHRDGGVEQAAQAAASGDPAALMAMMDRLMHTREGAELVDRIGAQAKRAGLE
;
A
#
# COMPACT_ATOMS: atom_id res chain seq x y z
N MET A 1 3.09 7.61 -43.94
CA MET A 1 2.78 6.41 -43.14
C MET A 1 3.44 6.57 -41.76
N GLN A 2 2.74 6.10 -40.71
CA GLN A 2 3.06 6.06 -39.26
C GLN A 2 4.54 6.20 -38.86
N GLY A 3 4.93 6.78 -37.73
CA GLY A 3 4.37 6.85 -36.37
C GLY A 3 5.61 7.01 -35.47
N LYS A 4 5.62 7.71 -34.35
CA LYS A 4 4.94 7.41 -33.10
C LYS A 4 5.12 8.67 -32.25
N GLY A 5 4.02 9.31 -31.87
CA GLY A 5 4.06 10.30 -30.80
C GLY A 5 4.54 9.59 -29.54
N GLY A 6 5.71 10.00 -29.04
CA GLY A 6 6.15 9.63 -27.71
C GLY A 6 5.12 10.17 -26.74
N THR A 7 4.22 9.30 -26.29
CA THR A 7 3.38 9.55 -25.12
C THR A 7 4.33 9.60 -23.93
N GLN A 8 4.91 10.78 -23.68
CA GLN A 8 5.20 11.16 -22.31
C GLN A 8 3.85 11.16 -21.62
N SER A 9 3.54 10.07 -20.92
CA SER A 9 2.37 9.98 -20.05
C SER A 9 2.35 11.24 -19.20
N GLY A 10 1.36 12.10 -19.42
CA GLY A 10 1.23 13.33 -18.63
C GLY A 10 1.03 12.97 -17.15
N PRO A 11 1.21 13.93 -16.21
CA PRO A 11 0.99 13.68 -14.79
C PRO A 11 -0.40 13.08 -14.47
N ALA A 12 -1.40 13.36 -15.31
CA ALA A 12 -2.73 12.76 -15.21
C ALA A 12 -2.75 11.26 -15.54
N GLN A 13 -2.00 10.80 -16.55
CA GLN A 13 -1.93 9.37 -16.90
C GLN A 13 -1.16 8.59 -15.85
N ALA A 14 -0.04 9.12 -15.34
CA ALA A 14 0.71 8.50 -14.26
C ALA A 14 -0.15 8.36 -12.99
N LEU A 15 -0.98 9.36 -12.67
CA LEU A 15 -1.92 9.28 -11.55
C LEU A 15 -2.98 8.18 -11.75
N GLU A 16 -3.50 8.03 -12.97
CA GLU A 16 -4.49 6.99 -13.28
C GLU A 16 -3.88 5.58 -13.23
N GLU A 17 -2.68 5.41 -13.75
CA GLU A 17 -1.88 4.17 -13.65
C GLU A 17 -1.59 3.81 -12.19
N ASN A 18 -1.15 4.79 -11.38
CA ASN A 18 -0.92 4.61 -9.96
C ASN A 18 -2.21 4.24 -9.22
N ARG A 19 -3.34 4.90 -9.51
CA ARG A 19 -4.64 4.56 -8.92
C ARG A 19 -5.06 3.14 -9.25
N ALA A 20 -4.86 2.70 -10.50
CA ALA A 20 -5.15 1.34 -10.93
C ALA A 20 -4.25 0.31 -10.21
N ALA A 21 -2.95 0.60 -10.11
CA ALA A 21 -1.98 -0.23 -9.41
C ALA A 21 -2.29 -0.36 -7.91
N ILE A 22 -2.60 0.75 -7.22
CA ILE A 22 -3.02 0.76 -5.82
C ILE A 22 -4.31 -0.04 -5.64
N SER A 23 -5.30 0.16 -6.52
CA SER A 23 -6.57 -0.57 -6.45
C SER A 23 -6.37 -2.09 -6.62
N LYS A 24 -5.44 -2.49 -7.48
CA LYS A 24 -5.08 -3.90 -7.67
C LYS A 24 -4.35 -4.45 -6.45
N LEU A 25 -3.42 -3.69 -5.88
CA LEU A 25 -2.70 -4.07 -4.67
C LEU A 25 -3.64 -4.22 -3.48
N ALA A 26 -4.55 -3.26 -3.25
CA ALA A 26 -5.54 -3.32 -2.17
C ALA A 26 -6.50 -4.52 -2.29
N ARG A 27 -6.75 -5.00 -3.51
CA ARG A 27 -7.56 -6.21 -3.76
C ARG A 27 -6.76 -7.50 -3.71
N SER A 28 -5.44 -7.44 -3.59
CA SER A 28 -4.56 -8.61 -3.54
C SER A 28 -4.81 -9.45 -2.27
N GLY A 29 -4.42 -10.72 -2.33
CA GLY A 29 -4.48 -11.61 -1.17
C GLY A 29 -3.59 -11.11 -0.03
N ASP A 30 -2.41 -10.58 -0.36
CA ASP A 30 -1.48 -10.06 0.64
C ASP A 30 -2.06 -8.82 1.35
N ALA A 31 -2.71 -7.89 0.65
CA ALA A 31 -3.35 -6.74 1.28
C ALA A 31 -4.52 -7.14 2.21
N ARG A 32 -5.30 -8.17 1.87
CA ARG A 32 -6.35 -8.69 2.76
C ARG A 32 -5.76 -9.33 4.01
N ARG A 33 -4.72 -10.15 3.84
CA ARG A 33 -3.96 -10.76 4.94
C ARG A 33 -3.39 -9.69 5.88
N LEU A 34 -2.92 -8.57 5.31
CA LEU A 34 -2.37 -7.46 6.07
C LEU A 34 -3.44 -6.82 6.95
N MET A 35 -4.61 -6.56 6.37
CA MET A 35 -5.76 -6.02 7.12
C MET A 35 -6.22 -6.98 8.22
N GLU A 36 -6.22 -8.29 7.97
CA GLU A 36 -6.55 -9.30 8.99
C GLU A 36 -5.56 -9.27 10.16
N LEU A 37 -4.25 -9.21 9.89
CA LEU A 37 -3.23 -9.11 10.93
C LEU A 37 -3.39 -7.81 11.73
N LEU A 38 -3.57 -6.68 11.06
CA LEU A 38 -3.78 -5.39 11.71
C LEU A 38 -5.05 -5.35 12.56
N HIS A 39 -6.12 -6.00 12.09
CA HIS A 39 -7.37 -6.06 12.84
C HIS A 39 -7.26 -7.00 14.05
N ARG A 40 -6.48 -8.08 13.94
CA ARG A 40 -6.23 -9.04 15.00
C ARG A 40 -5.48 -8.43 16.20
N ASP A 41 -4.57 -7.49 15.95
CA ASP A 41 -3.89 -6.74 17.00
C ASP A 41 -4.78 -5.64 17.65
N GLY A 42 -5.92 -5.33 17.02
CA GLY A 42 -6.94 -4.40 17.53
C GLY A 42 -6.53 -2.93 17.43
N GLY A 43 -7.51 -2.03 17.33
CA GLY A 43 -7.26 -0.58 17.29
C GLY A 43 -6.94 -0.01 15.91
N VAL A 44 -7.13 -0.79 14.83
CA VAL A 44 -6.78 -0.33 13.47
C VAL A 44 -7.61 0.89 13.06
N GLU A 45 -8.87 0.95 13.51
CA GLU A 45 -9.76 2.10 13.27
C GLU A 45 -9.27 3.34 14.02
N GLN A 46 -8.79 3.19 15.26
CA GLN A 46 -8.25 4.30 16.05
C GLN A 46 -6.94 4.80 15.46
N ALA A 47 -6.06 3.89 15.03
CA ALA A 47 -4.83 4.24 14.36
C ALA A 47 -5.09 4.94 13.02
N ALA A 48 -6.07 4.46 12.24
CA ALA A 48 -6.49 5.10 11.01
C ALA A 48 -7.11 6.49 11.25
N GLN A 49 -7.92 6.64 12.31
CA GLN A 49 -8.55 7.91 12.66
C GLN A 49 -7.53 8.93 13.19
N ALA A 50 -6.55 8.48 14.00
CA ALA A 50 -5.43 9.31 14.44
C ALA A 50 -4.60 9.78 13.24
N ALA A 51 -4.26 8.86 12.33
CA ALA A 51 -3.51 9.19 11.11
C ALA A 51 -4.29 10.15 10.21
N ALA A 52 -5.60 9.97 10.05
CA ALA A 52 -6.47 10.90 9.33
C ALA A 52 -6.55 12.28 9.98
N SER A 53 -6.35 12.35 11.31
CA SER A 53 -6.29 13.59 12.09
C SER A 53 -4.88 14.22 12.11
N GLY A 54 -3.91 13.60 11.43
CA GLY A 54 -2.53 14.07 11.34
C GLY A 54 -1.56 13.46 12.36
N ASP A 55 -1.99 12.49 13.16
CA ASP A 55 -1.12 11.74 14.09
C ASP A 55 -0.89 10.29 13.60
N PRO A 56 0.20 10.03 12.87
CA PRO A 56 0.53 8.70 12.39
C PRO A 56 1.17 7.81 13.47
N ALA A 57 1.41 8.29 14.70
CA ALA A 57 2.16 7.53 15.71
C ALA A 57 1.48 6.20 16.05
N ALA A 58 0.16 6.18 16.14
CA ALA A 58 -0.62 4.97 16.37
C ALA A 58 -0.45 3.95 15.23
N LEU A 59 -0.43 4.42 13.98
CA LEU A 59 -0.21 3.57 12.80
C LEU A 59 1.21 3.01 12.77
N MET A 60 2.22 3.84 13.11
CA MET A 60 3.62 3.40 13.20
C MET A 60 3.82 2.35 14.29
N ALA A 61 3.19 2.51 15.47
CA ALA A 61 3.25 1.53 16.55
C ALA A 61 2.55 0.19 16.17
N MET A 62 1.56 0.22 15.28
CA MET A 62 0.99 -0.99 14.71
C MET A 62 1.91 -1.66 13.71
N MET A 63 2.48 -0.88 12.79
CA MET A 63 3.45 -1.39 11.82
C MET A 63 4.67 -1.99 12.50
N ASP A 64 5.17 -1.38 13.57
CA ASP A 64 6.27 -1.93 14.37
C ASP A 64 5.92 -3.30 14.96
N ARG A 65 4.74 -3.43 15.59
CA ARG A 65 4.26 -4.71 16.13
C ARG A 65 4.06 -5.76 15.04
N LEU A 66 3.51 -5.36 13.90
CA LEU A 66 3.34 -6.23 12.76
C LEU A 66 4.71 -6.76 12.26
N MET A 67 5.67 -5.86 12.05
CA MET A 67 7.03 -6.21 11.59
C MET A 67 7.86 -6.95 12.63
N HIS A 68 7.53 -6.83 13.92
CA HIS A 68 8.12 -7.66 14.97
C HIS A 68 7.75 -9.14 14.83
N THR A 69 6.71 -9.46 14.07
CA THR A 69 6.36 -10.84 13.74
C THR A 69 6.97 -11.24 12.39
N ARG A 70 7.45 -12.48 12.28
CA ARG A 70 7.99 -13.01 11.03
C ARG A 70 6.96 -12.95 9.89
N GLU A 71 5.72 -13.38 10.17
CA GLU A 71 4.64 -13.36 9.18
C GLU A 71 4.33 -11.94 8.70
N GLY A 72 4.23 -10.97 9.62
CA GLY A 72 3.95 -9.58 9.29
C GLY A 72 5.07 -8.92 8.50
N ALA A 73 6.33 -9.13 8.89
CA ALA A 73 7.48 -8.62 8.14
C ALA A 73 7.55 -9.17 6.72
N GLU A 74 7.41 -10.49 6.55
CA GLU A 74 7.40 -11.13 5.23
C GLU A 74 6.23 -10.64 4.37
N LEU A 75 5.07 -10.38 4.97
CA LEU A 75 3.91 -9.88 4.26
C LEU A 75 4.10 -8.43 3.77
N VAL A 76 4.60 -7.56 4.63
CA VAL A 76 4.89 -6.15 4.28
C VAL A 76 5.94 -6.08 3.17
N ASP A 77 6.99 -6.92 3.24
CA ASP A 77 8.01 -6.99 2.19
C ASP A 77 7.42 -7.41 0.83
N ARG A 78 6.57 -8.45 0.81
CA ARG A 78 5.88 -8.89 -0.43
C ARG A 78 5.00 -7.79 -1.03
N ILE A 79 4.25 -7.07 -0.19
CA ILE A 79 3.40 -5.96 -0.63
C ILE A 79 4.26 -4.83 -1.20
N GLY A 80 5.38 -4.49 -0.54
CA GLY A 80 6.34 -3.50 -1.02
C GLY A 80 6.97 -3.91 -2.37
N ALA A 81 7.34 -5.18 -2.53
CA ALA A 81 7.85 -5.70 -3.79
C ALA A 81 6.79 -5.67 -4.90
N GLN A 82 5.53 -5.99 -4.60
CA GLN A 82 4.42 -5.87 -5.54
C GLN A 82 4.15 -4.42 -5.95
N ALA A 83 4.23 -3.48 -5.00
CA ALA A 83 4.07 -2.05 -5.26
C ALA A 83 5.14 -1.53 -6.22
N LYS A 84 6.42 -1.82 -5.95
CA LYS A 84 7.55 -1.46 -6.84
C LYS A 84 7.40 -2.06 -8.23
N ARG A 85 7.03 -3.34 -8.32
CA ARG A 85 6.76 -4.01 -9.61
C ARG A 85 5.59 -3.40 -10.37
N ALA A 86 4.70 -2.69 -9.68
CA ALA A 86 3.59 -1.96 -10.28
C ALA A 86 3.94 -0.50 -10.62
N GLY A 87 5.17 -0.05 -10.38
CA GLY A 87 5.61 1.33 -10.63
C GLY A 87 5.18 2.33 -9.55
N LEU A 88 4.78 1.84 -8.37
CA LEU A 88 4.45 2.66 -7.21
C LEU A 88 5.73 2.95 -6.43
N GLU A 89 6.50 3.96 -6.85
CA GLU A 89 7.71 4.42 -6.17
C GLU A 89 7.91 5.94 -6.27
#